data_AF-A0A963DDU0-F1
#
_entry.id   AF-A0A963DDU0-F1
#
_cell.length_a   1.000
_cell.length_b   1.000
_cell.length_c   1.000
_cell.angle_alpha   90.00
_cell.angle_beta   90.00
_cell.angle_gamma   90.00
#
_symmetry.space_group_name_H-M   'P 1'
#
loop_
_entity.id
_entity.type
_entity.pdbx_description
1 polymer ?
#
loop_
_entity_poly.entity_id
_entity_poly.type
_entity_poly.pdbx_seq_one_letter_code
_entity_poly.pdbx_strand_id
1 'polypeptide(L)' 'FAEDDVPDDQQSFIALNAELAKGWKAIIERKDPLPDADDWAKVEDKLKHLER' A
#
# COMPACT_ATOMS: atom_id res chain seq x y z
N PHE A 1 12.29 -16.20 4.16
CA PHE A 1 12.61 -14.90 3.55
C PHE A 1 13.69 -14.27 4.39
N ALA A 2 14.71 -13.65 3.78
CA ALA A 2 15.54 -12.73 4.55
C ALA A 2 14.64 -11.58 5.03
N GLU A 3 14.94 -10.95 6.16
CA GLU A 3 14.11 -9.85 6.69
C GLU A 3 13.97 -8.69 5.68
N ASP A 4 14.91 -8.57 4.74
CA ASP A 4 14.95 -7.53 3.72
C ASP A 4 14.27 -7.92 2.38
N ASP A 5 13.87 -9.17 2.19
CA ASP A 5 13.30 -9.62 0.92
C ASP A 5 11.80 -9.32 0.84
N VAL A 6 11.39 -8.59 -0.20
CA VAL A 6 9.98 -8.42 -0.53
C VAL A 6 9.43 -9.75 -1.07
N PRO A 7 8.33 -10.27 -0.53
CA PRO A 7 7.68 -11.47 -1.05
C PRO A 7 7.37 -11.38 -2.55
N ASP A 8 7.45 -12.51 -3.27
CA ASP A 8 7.29 -12.57 -4.72
C ASP A 8 5.94 -12.01 -5.21
N ASP A 9 4.87 -12.24 -4.44
CA ASP A 9 3.52 -11.74 -4.68
C ASP A 9 3.38 -10.21 -4.46
N GLN A 10 4.37 -9.59 -3.79
CA GLN A 10 4.37 -8.16 -3.47
C GLN A 10 5.42 -7.36 -4.27
N GLN A 11 6.28 -7.99 -5.06
CA GLN A 11 7.32 -7.29 -5.83
C GLN A 11 6.74 -6.22 -6.78
N SER A 12 5.51 -6.41 -7.27
CA SER A 12 4.81 -5.44 -8.12
C SER A 12 4.62 -4.06 -7.46
N PHE A 13 4.56 -4.01 -6.11
CA PHE A 13 4.43 -2.75 -5.37
C PHE A 13 5.68 -1.87 -5.44
N ILE A 14 6.85 -2.41 -5.80
CA ILE A 14 8.09 -1.62 -5.91
C ILE A 14 7.94 -0.57 -7.02
N ALA A 15 7.57 -1.01 -8.23
CA ALA A 15 7.37 -0.12 -9.37
C ALA A 15 6.18 0.82 -9.15
N LEU A 16 5.10 0.30 -8.56
CA LEU A 16 3.90 1.08 -8.25
C LEU A 16 4.18 2.21 -7.26
N ASN A 17 4.93 1.94 -6.18
CA ASN A 17 5.30 2.95 -5.20
C ASN A 17 6.18 4.04 -5.83
N ALA A 18 7.12 3.66 -6.69
CA ALA A 18 7.97 4.62 -7.41
C ALA A 18 7.17 5.50 -8.41
N GLU A 19 6.09 4.97 -8.97
CA GLU A 19 5.18 5.72 -9.85
C GLU A 19 4.34 6.72 -9.02
N LEU A 20 3.60 6.25 -8.03
CA LEU A 20 2.63 7.04 -7.28
C LEU A 20 3.28 8.13 -6.41
N ALA A 21 4.46 7.86 -5.85
CA ALA A 21 5.19 8.83 -5.04
C ALA A 21 5.55 10.12 -5.79
N LYS A 22 5.56 10.10 -7.13
CA LYS A 22 5.80 11.30 -7.95
C LYS A 22 4.58 12.21 -8.05
N GLY A 23 3.37 11.66 -7.92
CA GLY A 23 2.10 12.38 -8.13
C GLY A 23 1.34 12.67 -6.84
N TRP A 24 1.47 11.80 -5.83
CA TRP A 24 0.73 11.93 -4.58
C TRP A 24 1.31 13.02 -3.67
N LYS A 25 0.41 13.71 -2.97
CA LYS A 25 0.80 14.70 -1.95
C LYS A 25 1.41 13.99 -0.75
N ALA A 26 2.53 14.52 -0.25
CA ALA A 26 3.15 14.00 0.96
C ALA A 26 2.21 14.10 2.17
N ILE A 27 2.09 13.01 2.92
CA ILE A 27 1.37 12.97 4.20
C ILE A 27 2.41 13.26 5.30
N ILE A 28 2.38 14.48 5.84
CA ILE A 28 3.36 14.95 6.85
C ILE A 28 2.83 14.90 8.29
N GLU A 29 1.54 14.58 8.45
CA GLU A 29 0.86 14.49 9.75
C GLU A 29 0.03 13.22 9.81
N ARG A 30 -0.08 12.64 11.01
CA ARG A 30 -0.93 11.48 11.28
C ARG A 30 -2.40 11.87 11.06
N LYS A 31 -3.15 10.96 10.43
CA LYS A 31 -4.60 11.03 10.28
C LYS A 31 -5.24 9.80 10.90
N ASP A 32 -6.52 9.89 11.19
CA ASP A 32 -7.30 8.73 11.60
C ASP A 32 -7.39 7.71 10.44
N PRO A 33 -7.46 6.41 10.75
CA PRO A 33 -7.67 5.38 9.74
C PRO A 33 -9.05 5.54 9.06
N LEU A 34 -9.23 4.87 7.93
CA LEU A 34 -10.54 4.78 7.29
C LEU A 34 -11.55 4.03 8.18
N PRO A 35 -12.87 4.35 8.09
CA PRO A 35 -13.89 3.78 8.98
C PRO A 35 -13.96 2.26 9.04
N ASP A 36 -13.53 1.58 7.98
CA ASP A 36 -13.58 0.12 7.78
C ASP A 36 -12.18 -0.54 7.77
N ALA A 37 -11.15 0.16 8.26
CA ALA A 37 -9.77 -0.30 8.21
C ALA A 37 -9.54 -1.69 8.85
N ASP A 38 -10.23 -1.98 9.97
CA ASP A 38 -10.12 -3.26 10.67
C ASP A 38 -10.69 -4.45 9.88
N ASP A 39 -11.70 -4.19 9.04
CA ASP A 39 -12.28 -5.20 8.17
C ASP A 39 -11.34 -5.48 6.98
N TRP A 40 -10.81 -4.40 6.37
CA TRP A 40 -9.87 -4.51 5.25
C TRP A 40 -8.50 -5.06 5.64
N ALA A 41 -8.13 -5.03 6.92
CA ALA A 41 -6.90 -5.65 7.40
C ALA A 41 -6.86 -7.17 7.13
N LYS A 42 -8.02 -7.82 7.01
CA LYS A 42 -8.17 -9.27 6.80
C LYS A 42 -8.35 -9.67 5.33
N VAL A 43 -8.41 -8.70 4.43
CA VAL A 43 -8.70 -8.91 3.00
C VAL A 43 -7.39 -8.95 2.21
N GLU A 44 -7.22 -10.00 1.41
CA GLU A 44 -6.12 -10.18 0.45
C GLU A 44 -6.49 -9.60 -0.93
N ASP A 45 -5.52 -9.50 -1.85
CA ASP A 45 -5.73 -9.02 -3.22
C ASP A 45 -6.40 -7.63 -3.34
N LYS A 46 -6.06 -6.73 -2.41
CA LYS A 46 -6.65 -5.38 -2.33
C LYS A 46 -6.21 -4.43 -3.44
N LEU A 47 -5.20 -4.79 -4.23
CA LEU A 47 -4.65 -3.94 -5.29
C LEU A 47 -5.71 -3.45 -6.29
N LYS A 48 -6.75 -4.27 -6.55
CA LYS A 48 -7.88 -3.91 -7.42
C LYS A 48 -8.73 -2.74 -6.92
N HIS A 49 -8.63 -2.38 -5.64
CA HIS A 49 -9.35 -1.27 -5.01
C HIS A 49 -8.51 0.01 -4.91
N LEU A 50 -7.30 0.02 -5.47
CA LEU A 50 -6.46 1.21 -5.47
C LEU A 50 -7.06 2.33 -6.31
N GLU A 51 -7.25 3.49 -5.70
CA GLU A 51 -7.61 4.75 -6.36
C GLU A 51 -6.34 5.57 -6.62
N ARG A 52 -6.15 6.07 -7.85
CA ARG A 52 -4.95 6.80 -8.28
C ARG A 52 -5.07 8.31 -8.13
#